data_AF-A0A151R820-F1
#
_entry.id   AF-A0A151R820-F1
#
_cell.length_a   1.000
_cell.length_b   1.000
_cell.length_c   1.000
_cell.angle_alpha   90.00
_cell.angle_beta   90.00
_cell.angle_gamma   90.00
#
_symmetry.space_group_name_H-M   'P 1'
#
loop_
_entity.id
_entity.type
_entity.pdbx_description
1 polymer ?
#
loop_
_entity_poly.entity_id
_entity_poly.type
_entity_poly.pdbx_seq_one_letter_code
_entity_poly.pdbx_strand_id
1 'polypeptide(L)' 'MHCEHILSLIVKEGLKEIKDSILKIRNAVKYVKFSSTRFARFKACVEQEEISYKGLVCLDVETRWNSTYLML' A
#
# COMPACT_ATOMS: atom_id res chain seq x y z
N MET A 1 24.09 -7.40 -12.14
CA MET A 1 23.73 -6.82 -10.83
C MET A 1 23.70 -5.28 -10.81
N HIS A 2 23.63 -4.58 -11.96
CA HIS A 2 23.58 -3.10 -12.01
C HIS A 2 22.18 -2.51 -12.27
N CYS A 3 21.30 -3.22 -12.97
CA CYS A 3 19.99 -2.67 -13.34
C CYS A 3 19.01 -2.57 -12.16
N GLU A 4 19.07 -3.51 -11.20
CA GLU A 4 18.20 -3.51 -10.00
C GLU A 4 18.47 -2.27 -9.12
N HIS A 5 19.73 -1.86 -9.00
CA HIS A 5 20.10 -0.66 -8.25
C HIS A 5 19.66 0.62 -8.95
N ILE A 6 19.80 0.72 -10.28
CA ILE A 6 19.36 1.90 -11.04
C ILE A 6 17.83 2.03 -10.95
N LEU A 7 17.10 0.93 -11.15
CA LEU A 7 15.63 0.93 -11.01
C LEU A 7 15.21 1.33 -9.59
N SER A 8 15.87 0.80 -8.56
CA SER A 8 15.55 1.16 -7.18
C SER A 8 15.80 2.65 -6.89
N LEU A 9 16.79 3.28 -7.52
CA LEU A 9 17.03 4.72 -7.36
C LEU A 9 15.93 5.55 -8.03
N ILE A 10 15.56 5.22 -9.26
CA ILE A 10 14.50 5.91 -10.00
C ILE A 10 13.16 5.80 -9.25
N VAL A 11 12.80 4.58 -8.82
CA VAL A 11 11.57 4.36 -8.06
C VAL A 11 11.60 5.13 -6.74
N LYS A 12 12.72 5.15 -6.02
CA LYS A 12 12.83 5.90 -4.77
C LYS A 12 12.63 7.40 -4.97
N GLU A 13 13.18 7.99 -6.03
CA GLU A 13 12.94 9.41 -6.32
C GLU A 13 11.48 9.67 -6.67
N GLY A 14 10.86 8.84 -7.53
CA GLY A 14 9.43 8.98 -7.84
C GLY A 14 8.53 8.86 -6.60
N LEU A 15 8.84 7.92 -5.68
CA LEU A 15 8.09 7.78 -4.43
C LEU A 15 8.24 9.00 -3.50
N LYS A 16 9.33 9.77 -3.59
CA LYS A 16 9.48 11.00 -2.81
C LYS A 16 8.52 12.09 -3.30
N GLU A 17 8.31 12.20 -4.60
CA GLU A 17 7.40 13.21 -5.18
C GLU A 17 5.95 12.98 -4.73
N ILE A 18 5.54 11.72 -4.54
CA ILE A 18 4.19 11.35 -4.11
C ILE A 18 4.10 10.95 -2.62
N LYS A 19 5.10 11.32 -1.81
CA LYS A 19 5.24 10.88 -0.42
C LYS A 19 4.00 11.16 0.44
N ASP A 20 3.36 12.30 0.25
CA ASP A 20 2.16 12.68 1.02
C ASP A 20 0.96 11.79 0.70
N SER A 21 0.79 11.42 -0.57
CA SER A 21 -0.25 10.48 -1.00
C SER A 21 0.01 9.09 -0.41
N ILE A 22 1.26 8.62 -0.45
CA ILE A 22 1.67 7.36 0.17
C ILE A 22 1.38 7.38 1.67
N LEU A 23 1.66 8.50 2.37
CA LEU A 23 1.40 8.63 3.80
C LEU A 23 -0.10 8.55 4.12
N LYS A 24 -0.95 9.19 3.31
CA LYS A 24 -2.41 9.13 3.47
C LYS A 24 -2.93 7.71 3.28
N ILE A 25 -2.48 7.00 2.24
CA ILE A 25 -2.84 5.59 1.99
C ILE A 25 -2.38 4.73 3.16
N ARG A 26 -1.11 4.87 3.59
CA ARG A 26 -0.56 4.16 4.75
C ARG A 26 -1.41 4.36 6.01
N ASN A 27 -1.86 5.58 6.27
CA ASN A 27 -2.71 5.89 7.41
C ASN A 27 -4.10 5.24 7.29
N ALA A 28 -4.70 5.23 6.09
CA ALA A 28 -5.96 4.52 5.84
C ALA A 28 -5.81 3.01 6.05
N VAL A 29 -4.72 2.41 5.54
CA VAL A 29 -4.40 1.00 5.77
C VAL A 29 -4.27 0.70 7.27
N LYS A 30 -3.50 1.52 8.02
CA LYS A 30 -3.36 1.38 9.47
C LYS A 30 -4.72 1.47 10.17
N TYR A 31 -5.54 2.45 9.80
CA TYR A 31 -6.88 2.63 10.37
C TYR A 31 -7.75 1.38 10.18
N VAL A 32 -7.79 0.83 8.97
CA VAL A 32 -8.58 -0.37 8.65
C VAL A 32 -8.07 -1.59 9.41
N LYS A 33 -6.74 -1.81 9.45
CA LYS A 33 -6.14 -3.01 10.07
C LYS A 33 -6.12 -3.00 11.60
N PHE A 34 -6.14 -1.83 12.23
CA PHE A 34 -6.00 -1.73 13.69
C PHE A 34 -7.21 -2.26 14.47
N SER A 35 -8.37 -2.44 13.84
CA SER A 35 -9.56 -3.00 14.49
C SER A 35 -10.18 -4.09 13.65
N SER A 36 -10.47 -5.24 14.27
CA SER A 36 -11.21 -6.34 13.65
C SER A 36 -12.56 -5.88 13.10
N THR A 37 -13.29 -5.02 13.82
CA THR A 37 -14.57 -4.46 13.38
C THR A 37 -14.42 -3.58 12.14
N ARG A 38 -13.43 -2.68 12.10
CA ARG A 38 -13.18 -1.84 10.92
C ARG A 38 -12.75 -2.67 9.72
N PHE A 39 -11.90 -3.67 9.95
CA PHE A 39 -11.48 -4.59 8.91
C PHE A 39 -12.65 -5.43 8.34
N ALA A 40 -13.54 -5.92 9.20
CA ALA A 40 -14.74 -6.64 8.77
C ALA A 40 -15.67 -5.76 7.92
N ARG A 41 -15.91 -4.51 8.34
CA ARG A 41 -16.70 -3.54 7.56
C ARG A 41 -16.06 -3.25 6.21
N PHE A 42 -14.74 -3.06 6.18
CA PHE A 42 -14.01 -2.86 4.94
C PHE A 42 -14.21 -4.03 3.97
N LYS A 43 -14.06 -5.28 4.44
CA LYS A 43 -14.29 -6.46 3.60
C LYS A 43 -15.72 -6.54 3.05
N ALA A 44 -16.71 -6.23 3.88
CA ALA A 44 -18.11 -6.19 3.43
C ALA A 44 -18.33 -5.16 2.31
N CYS A 45 -17.69 -3.97 2.41
CA CYS A 45 -17.75 -2.98 1.33
C CYS A 45 -17.05 -3.47 0.05
N VAL A 46 -15.88 -4.11 0.16
CA VAL A 46 -15.16 -4.69 -1.00
C VAL A 46 -16.02 -5.74 -1.72
N GLU A 47 -16.73 -6.58 -0.97
CA GLU A 47 -17.66 -7.57 -1.50
C GLU A 47 -18.87 -6.92 -2.18
N GLN A 48 -19.42 -5.85 -1.58
CA GLN A 48 -20.56 -5.10 -2.13
C GLN A 48 -20.22 -4.38 -3.44
N GLU A 49 -19.02 -3.81 -3.54
CA GLU A 49 -18.54 -3.11 -4.74
C GLU A 49 -18.01 -4.06 -5.83
N GLU A 50 -18.17 -5.38 -5.65
CA GLU A 50 -17.72 -6.44 -6.57
C GLU A 50 -16.25 -6.29 -7.01
N ILE A 51 -15.39 -5.83 -6.09
CA ILE A 51 -13.98 -5.63 -6.40
C ILE A 51 -13.33 -7.00 -6.65
N SER A 52 -12.84 -7.22 -7.87
CA SER A 52 -12.24 -8.48 -8.31
C SER A 52 -10.91 -8.80 -7.60
N TYR A 53 -10.23 -7.77 -7.09
CA TYR A 53 -9.00 -7.91 -6.32
C TYR A 53 -9.28 -8.40 -4.90
N LYS A 54 -8.91 -9.66 -4.62
CA LYS A 54 -9.11 -10.33 -3.32
C LYS A 54 -7.90 -10.24 -2.40
N GLY A 55 -6.88 -9.46 -2.76
CA GLY A 55 -5.70 -9.24 -1.92
C GLY A 55 -6.09 -8.52 -0.62
N LEU A 56 -5.44 -8.88 0.48
CA LEU A 56 -5.63 -8.18 1.75
C LEU A 56 -4.84 -6.87 1.73
N VAL A 57 -5.37 -5.86 2.41
CA VAL A 57 -4.66 -4.59 2.63
C VAL A 57 -3.31 -4.86 3.30
N CYS A 58 -2.20 -4.48 2.64
CA CYS A 58 -0.85 -4.66 3.15
C CYS A 58 -0.31 -3.33 3.69
N LEU A 59 0.34 -3.37 4.86
CA LEU A 59 1.08 -2.20 5.34
C LEU A 59 2.48 -2.31 4.77
N ASP A 60 2.97 -1.23 4.17
CA ASP A 60 4.29 -1.27 3.57
C ASP A 60 5.44 -1.16 4.58
N VAL A 61 6.63 -1.53 4.12
CA VAL A 61 7.90 -1.34 4.82
C VAL A 61 8.63 -0.16 4.19
N GLU A 62 8.79 0.93 4.93
CA GLU A 62 9.31 2.22 4.41
C GLU A 62 10.66 2.11 3.67
N THR A 63 11.50 1.15 4.03
CA THR A 63 12.82 0.96 3.39
C THR A 63 12.79 0.10 2.12
N ARG A 64 11.63 -0.49 1.78
CA ARG A 64 11.47 -1.44 0.67
C ARG A 64 10.37 -0.97 -0.29
N TRP A 65 10.78 -0.38 -1.42
CA TRP A 65 9.86 0.13 -2.43
C TRP A 65 8.88 -0.93 -2.97
N ASN A 66 9.30 -2.20 -3.07
CA ASN A 66 8.43 -3.33 -3.44
C ASN A 66 7.22 -3.46 -2.52
N SER A 67 7.41 -3.18 -1.23
CA SER A 67 6.33 -3.25 -0.25
C SER A 67 5.38 -2.05 -0.38
N THR A 68 5.91 -0.87 -0.70
CA THR A 68 5.11 0.31 -1.00
C THR A 68 4.29 0.10 -2.27
N TYR A 69 4.88 -0.53 -3.29
CA TYR A 69 4.17 -0.93 -4.51
C TYR A 69 3.00 -1.87 -4.22
N LEU A 70 3.17 -2.88 -3.36
CA LEU A 70 2.09 -3.81 -2.98
C LEU A 70 0.97 -3.16 -2.15
N MET A 71 1.25 -2.03 -1.49
CA MET A 71 0.26 -1.28 -0.72
C MET A 71 -0.59 -0.37 -1.60
N LEU A 72 -0.02 0.12 -2.71
CA LEU A 72 -0.69 0.97 -3.69
C LEU A 72 -1.58 0.14 -4.62
#